data_AF-A0A9P3G5G3-F1
#
_entry.id   AF-A0A9P3G5G3-F1
#
_cell.length_a   1.000
_cell.length_b   1.000
_cell.length_c   1.000
_cell.angle_alpha   90.00
_cell.angle_beta   90.00
_cell.angle_gamma   90.00
#
_symmetry.space_group_name_H-M   'P 1'
#
loop_
_entity.id
_entity.type
_entity.pdbx_description
1 polymer ?
#
loop_
_entity_poly.entity_id
_entity_poly.type
_entity_poly.pdbx_seq_one_letter_code
_entity_poly.pdbx_strand_id
1 'polypeptide(L)'
;MSHDLSYIGDCVCIRQIGCNGLQAFVSKIESSEGNDGWFPIAAQFGTADAHWNRNKHEVAVIRNPSTGERRGRYVDPEGASVYITVRSLDDIDVVRVPKPTLPYIGDCICIRQEGCQGFQAFVSKIESSEGNDGWFPIATQFGGADAHWNRNKYEVAVIRNPSTGERRGRYVNPEGASVYLIVRSLDNIEVIRVAKH
;
A
#
# COMPACT_ATOMS: atom_id res chain seq x y z
N MET A 1 -8.95 7.96 -17.80
CA MET A 1 -8.31 8.45 -16.57
C MET A 1 -7.33 7.40 -16.12
N SER A 2 -6.02 7.69 -16.13
CA SER A 2 -5.05 6.82 -15.47
C SER A 2 -5.35 6.91 -13.98
N HIS A 3 -5.73 5.81 -13.35
CA HIS A 3 -5.58 5.72 -11.91
C HIS A 3 -4.08 5.72 -11.66
N ASP A 4 -3.57 6.72 -10.94
CA ASP A 4 -2.18 6.73 -10.48
C ASP A 4 -1.97 5.45 -9.67
N LEU A 5 -1.20 4.52 -10.24
CA LEU A 5 -0.82 3.28 -9.58
C LEU A 5 0.24 3.64 -8.54
N SER A 6 -0.01 3.29 -7.29
CA SER A 6 0.89 3.55 -6.16
C SER A 6 1.32 2.23 -5.53
N TYR A 7 2.45 2.21 -4.85
CA TYR A 7 2.78 1.07 -3.99
C TYR A 7 1.79 1.04 -2.80
N ILE A 8 1.13 -0.09 -2.58
CA ILE A 8 0.15 -0.33 -1.51
C ILE A 8 0.55 -1.51 -0.61
N GLY A 9 1.79 -1.97 -0.74
CA GLY A 9 2.28 -3.20 -0.15
C GLY A 9 2.70 -4.23 -1.19
N ASP A 10 3.44 -5.21 -0.74
CA ASP A 10 3.85 -6.37 -1.55
C ASP A 10 2.58 -7.17 -1.88
N CYS A 11 2.11 -7.02 -3.11
CA CYS A 11 0.82 -7.57 -3.53
C CYS A 11 0.72 -7.74 -5.05
N VAL A 12 -0.26 -8.54 -5.45
CA VAL A 12 -0.73 -8.64 -6.83
C VAL A 12 -2.16 -8.10 -6.88
N CYS A 13 -2.40 -7.15 -7.77
CA CYS A 13 -3.71 -6.58 -8.06
C CYS A 13 -4.11 -6.91 -9.50
N ILE A 14 -5.30 -7.45 -9.74
CA ILE A 14 -5.73 -7.86 -11.09
C ILE A 14 -7.09 -7.24 -11.39
N ARG A 15 -7.22 -6.59 -12.56
CA ARG A 15 -8.52 -6.10 -13.06
C ARG A 15 -8.73 -6.49 -14.51
N GLN A 16 -9.98 -6.42 -14.96
CA GLN A 16 -10.37 -6.59 -16.36
C GLN A 16 -11.03 -5.32 -16.93
N ILE A 17 -10.75 -4.97 -18.18
CA ILE A 17 -11.35 -3.83 -18.89
C ILE A 17 -11.83 -4.29 -20.25
N GLY A 18 -13.12 -4.16 -20.54
CA GLY A 18 -13.69 -4.50 -21.85
C GLY A 18 -13.80 -6.01 -22.13
N CYS A 19 -13.24 -6.86 -21.26
CA CYS A 19 -13.46 -8.30 -21.24
C CYS A 19 -14.10 -8.70 -19.90
N ASN A 20 -15.25 -9.38 -19.93
CA ASN A 20 -15.99 -9.78 -18.74
C ASN A 20 -15.96 -11.31 -18.57
N GLY A 21 -16.14 -11.77 -17.34
CA GLY A 21 -16.31 -13.19 -17.00
C GLY A 21 -15.00 -13.99 -16.89
N LEU A 22 -13.84 -13.32 -16.89
CA LEU A 22 -12.57 -13.99 -16.65
C LEU A 22 -12.37 -14.27 -15.16
N GLN A 23 -11.54 -15.27 -14.86
CA GLN A 23 -11.14 -15.61 -13.50
C GLN A 23 -9.62 -15.57 -13.36
N ALA A 24 -9.16 -15.15 -12.18
CA ALA A 24 -7.76 -15.15 -11.82
C ALA A 24 -7.46 -16.22 -10.76
N PHE A 25 -6.24 -16.74 -10.85
CA PHE A 25 -5.58 -17.55 -9.85
C PHE A 25 -4.23 -16.91 -9.60
N VAL A 26 -3.89 -16.64 -8.35
CA VAL A 26 -2.54 -16.22 -7.96
C VAL A 26 -2.01 -17.28 -7.03
N SER A 27 -0.94 -17.94 -7.44
CA SER A 27 -0.32 -18.99 -6.65
C SER A 27 0.09 -18.50 -5.28
N LYS A 28 0.48 -19.46 -4.46
CA LYS A 28 0.98 -19.28 -3.13
C LYS A 28 2.19 -20.19 -2.96
N ILE A 29 3.18 -20.03 -3.83
CA ILE A 29 4.31 -20.97 -3.95
C ILE A 29 5.11 -21.02 -2.65
N GLU A 30 5.35 -19.85 -2.06
CA GLU A 30 6.21 -19.73 -0.87
C GLU A 30 5.55 -18.99 0.30
N SER A 31 4.23 -18.79 0.23
CA SER A 31 3.42 -18.11 1.23
C SER A 31 2.53 -19.11 1.98
N SER A 32 2.18 -18.85 3.24
CA SER A 32 1.16 -19.61 3.98
C SER A 32 -0.17 -18.84 4.09
N GLU A 33 -0.27 -17.66 3.46
CA GLU A 33 -1.45 -16.79 3.46
C GLU A 33 -2.21 -16.73 2.12
N GLY A 34 -3.55 -16.67 2.18
CA GLY A 34 -4.43 -16.62 1.01
C GLY A 34 -4.93 -17.98 0.49
N ASN A 35 -5.72 -17.94 -0.58
CA ASN A 35 -6.45 -19.07 -1.15
C ASN A 35 -6.02 -19.31 -2.62
N ASP A 36 -5.68 -20.55 -2.96
CA ASP A 36 -5.33 -21.04 -4.31
C ASP A 36 -6.58 -21.36 -5.16
N GLY A 37 -7.60 -20.52 -5.02
CA GLY A 37 -8.86 -20.62 -5.74
C GLY A 37 -8.85 -19.85 -7.05
N TRP A 38 -9.90 -20.06 -7.85
CA TRP A 38 -10.21 -19.20 -8.99
C TRP A 38 -11.23 -18.16 -8.58
N PHE A 39 -10.89 -16.89 -8.76
CA PHE A 39 -11.72 -15.75 -8.35
C PHE A 39 -12.18 -14.96 -9.57
N PRO A 40 -13.43 -14.47 -9.60
CA PRO A 40 -13.87 -13.52 -10.63
C PRO A 40 -12.98 -12.28 -10.62
N ILE A 41 -12.56 -11.82 -11.80
CA ILE A 41 -11.77 -10.59 -11.90
C ILE A 41 -12.72 -9.38 -11.91
N ALA A 42 -12.46 -8.41 -11.03
CA ALA A 42 -13.24 -7.18 -10.99
C ALA A 42 -12.83 -6.16 -12.07
N ALA A 43 -13.69 -5.18 -12.33
CA ALA A 43 -13.38 -4.09 -13.25
C ALA A 43 -12.38 -3.06 -12.66
N GLN A 44 -12.17 -3.09 -11.34
CA GLN A 44 -11.35 -2.15 -10.60
C GLN A 44 -10.32 -2.90 -9.75
N PHE A 45 -9.18 -2.25 -9.49
CA PHE A 45 -8.22 -2.76 -8.52
C PHE A 45 -8.74 -2.57 -7.09
N GLY A 46 -8.28 -3.41 -6.16
CA GLY A 46 -8.53 -3.22 -4.73
C GLY A 46 -9.85 -3.76 -4.19
N THR A 47 -10.66 -4.43 -5.02
CA THR A 47 -11.74 -5.30 -4.49
C THR A 47 -11.14 -6.57 -3.90
N ALA A 48 -11.80 -7.20 -2.92
CA ALA A 48 -11.29 -8.41 -2.26
C ALA A 48 -10.92 -9.53 -3.26
N ASP A 49 -11.70 -9.69 -4.34
CA ASP A 49 -11.48 -10.69 -5.40
C ASP A 49 -10.42 -10.27 -6.45
N ALA A 50 -9.82 -9.09 -6.28
CA ALA A 50 -8.85 -8.50 -7.21
C ALA A 50 -7.50 -8.20 -6.54
N HIS A 51 -7.29 -8.65 -5.30
CA HIS A 51 -6.14 -8.28 -4.48
C HIS A 51 -5.60 -9.48 -3.69
N TRP A 52 -4.31 -9.77 -3.86
CA TRP A 52 -3.61 -10.84 -3.17
C TRP A 52 -2.37 -10.29 -2.48
N ASN A 53 -2.33 -10.35 -1.15
CA ASN A 53 -1.11 -10.11 -0.37
C ASN A 53 -0.11 -11.24 -0.68
N ARG A 54 0.99 -10.90 -1.32
CA ARG A 54 2.03 -11.81 -1.80
C ARG A 54 3.36 -11.09 -1.77
N ASN A 55 4.39 -11.72 -1.23
CA ASN A 55 5.69 -11.08 -0.98
C ASN A 55 6.86 -11.87 -1.56
N LYS A 56 6.60 -12.77 -2.51
CA LYS A 56 7.56 -13.69 -3.12
C LYS A 56 7.15 -14.05 -4.55
N HIS A 57 7.99 -14.80 -5.26
CA HIS A 57 7.68 -15.26 -6.61
C HIS A 57 6.36 -16.03 -6.68
N GLU A 58 5.43 -15.52 -7.49
CA GLU A 58 4.14 -16.15 -7.75
C GLU A 58 3.89 -16.30 -9.25
N VAL A 59 2.91 -17.13 -9.59
CA VAL A 59 2.31 -17.27 -10.91
C VAL A 59 0.89 -16.72 -10.84
N ALA A 60 0.64 -15.65 -11.60
CA ALA A 60 -0.69 -15.14 -11.84
C ALA A 60 -1.23 -15.75 -13.15
N VAL A 61 -2.36 -16.46 -13.07
CA VAL A 61 -3.02 -17.12 -14.21
C VAL A 61 -4.41 -16.54 -14.40
N ILE A 62 -4.72 -16.14 -15.62
CA ILE A 62 -6.04 -15.70 -16.07
C ILE A 62 -6.66 -16.82 -16.89
N ARG A 63 -7.93 -17.12 -16.66
CA ARG A 63 -8.69 -18.08 -17.47
C ARG A 63 -10.01 -17.53 -17.96
N ASN A 64 -10.45 -18.06 -19.10
CA ASN A 64 -11.85 -18.02 -19.48
C ASN A 64 -12.53 -19.31 -18.98
N PRO A 65 -13.50 -19.24 -18.04
CA PRO A 65 -14.15 -20.42 -17.50
C PRO A 65 -15.04 -21.16 -18.50
N SER A 66 -15.52 -20.50 -19.56
CA SER A 66 -16.39 -21.14 -20.57
C SER A 66 -15.61 -21.96 -21.59
N THR A 67 -14.36 -21.59 -21.88
CA THR A 67 -13.51 -22.28 -22.86
C THR A 67 -12.39 -23.10 -22.21
N GLY A 68 -12.07 -22.82 -20.94
CA GLY A 68 -10.95 -23.42 -20.23
C GLY A 68 -9.58 -22.85 -20.63
N GLU A 69 -9.53 -21.91 -21.56
CA GLU A 69 -8.29 -21.28 -22.03
C GLU A 69 -7.63 -20.48 -20.91
N ARG A 70 -6.29 -20.52 -20.85
CA ARG A 70 -5.49 -19.88 -19.79
C ARG A 70 -4.29 -19.13 -20.35
N ARG A 71 -3.90 -18.06 -19.66
CA ARG A 71 -2.66 -17.32 -19.87
C ARG A 71 -2.08 -16.94 -18.52
N GLY A 72 -0.78 -17.09 -18.37
CA GLY A 72 -0.09 -16.84 -17.11
C GLY A 72 1.11 -15.91 -17.25
N ARG A 73 1.50 -15.32 -16.13
CA ARG A 73 2.73 -14.55 -15.96
C ARG A 73 3.37 -14.94 -14.63
N TYR A 74 4.70 -15.05 -14.63
CA TYR A 74 5.47 -15.03 -13.41
C TYR A 74 5.52 -13.58 -12.91
N VAL A 75 5.26 -13.38 -11.62
CA VAL A 75 5.27 -12.07 -10.98
C VAL A 75 6.06 -12.12 -9.69
N ASP A 76 6.77 -11.03 -9.42
CA ASP A 76 7.54 -10.87 -8.19
C ASP A 76 7.14 -9.55 -7.48
N PRO A 77 6.21 -9.65 -6.51
CA PRO A 77 5.76 -8.55 -5.69
C PRO A 77 6.70 -8.23 -4.52
N GLU A 78 7.85 -8.89 -4.34
CA GLU A 78 8.77 -8.53 -3.26
C GLU A 78 9.26 -7.07 -3.43
N GLY A 79 8.93 -6.22 -2.46
CA GLY A 79 9.21 -4.79 -2.51
C GLY A 79 8.47 -4.05 -3.64
N ALA A 80 7.32 -4.54 -4.11
CA ALA A 80 6.51 -3.87 -5.12
C ALA A 80 5.02 -4.25 -5.09
N SER A 81 4.17 -3.34 -5.55
CA SER A 81 2.79 -3.68 -5.94
C SER A 81 2.75 -4.00 -7.43
N VAL A 82 2.27 -5.18 -7.79
CA VAL A 82 2.13 -5.63 -9.18
C VAL A 82 0.69 -5.46 -9.62
N TYR A 83 0.47 -4.63 -10.64
CA TYR A 83 -0.85 -4.38 -11.22
C TYR A 83 -0.97 -5.05 -12.59
N ILE A 84 -1.96 -5.94 -12.73
CA ILE A 84 -2.26 -6.65 -13.96
C ILE A 84 -3.58 -6.13 -14.52
N THR A 85 -3.54 -5.55 -15.72
CA THR A 85 -4.74 -5.14 -16.46
C THR A 85 -4.97 -6.11 -17.61
N VAL A 86 -6.11 -6.79 -17.60
CA VAL A 86 -6.52 -7.73 -18.64
C VAL A 86 -7.54 -7.04 -19.56
N ARG A 87 -7.28 -6.99 -20.86
CA ARG A 87 -8.25 -6.54 -21.88
C ARG A 87 -8.74 -7.68 -22.77
N SER A 88 -7.95 -8.75 -22.85
CA SER A 88 -8.30 -10.06 -23.38
C SER A 88 -7.27 -11.08 -22.85
N LEU A 89 -7.43 -12.38 -23.15
CA LEU A 89 -6.37 -13.34 -22.80
C LEU A 89 -5.05 -13.04 -23.53
N ASP A 90 -5.10 -12.45 -24.72
CA ASP A 90 -3.91 -12.10 -25.49
C ASP A 90 -3.41 -10.66 -25.25
N ASP A 91 -4.15 -9.87 -24.46
CA ASP A 91 -3.79 -8.50 -24.05
C ASP A 91 -3.81 -8.41 -22.52
N ILE A 92 -2.64 -8.68 -21.94
CA ILE A 92 -2.37 -8.63 -20.51
C ILE A 92 -1.20 -7.68 -20.28
N ASP A 93 -1.49 -6.56 -19.65
CA ASP A 93 -0.51 -5.54 -19.25
C ASP A 93 -0.12 -5.74 -17.78
N VAL A 94 1.17 -5.64 -17.48
CA VAL A 94 1.72 -5.85 -16.14
C VAL A 94 2.59 -4.65 -15.78
N VAL A 95 2.18 -3.92 -14.75
CA VAL A 95 2.90 -2.77 -14.21
C VAL A 95 3.41 -3.09 -12.82
N ARG A 96 4.70 -2.88 -12.59
CA ARG A 96 5.33 -3.05 -11.27
C ARG A 96 5.61 -1.67 -10.67
N VAL A 97 4.97 -1.38 -9.53
CA VAL A 97 5.21 -0.13 -8.78
C VAL A 97 6.12 -0.45 -7.60
N PRO A 98 7.40 -0.04 -7.64
CA PRO A 98 8.35 -0.38 -6.58
C PRO A 98 7.99 0.34 -5.28
N LYS A 99 8.33 -0.30 -4.16
CA LYS A 99 8.33 0.32 -2.85
C LYS A 99 9.19 1.59 -2.90
N PRO A 100 8.70 2.73 -2.38
CA PRO A 100 9.47 3.97 -2.37
C PRO A 100 10.80 3.79 -1.63
N THR A 101 11.90 4.26 -2.23
CA THR A 101 13.18 4.40 -1.56
C THR A 101 13.20 5.72 -0.79
N LEU A 102 13.33 5.65 0.53
CA LEU A 102 13.36 6.81 1.41
C LEU A 102 14.66 6.80 2.22
N PRO A 103 15.28 7.96 2.48
CA PRO A 103 16.54 8.04 3.22
C PRO A 103 16.32 7.84 4.73
N TYR A 104 17.37 7.46 5.46
CA TYR A 104 17.44 7.69 6.90
C TYR A 104 17.77 9.17 7.13
N ILE A 105 16.94 9.88 7.89
CA ILE A 105 17.11 11.30 8.22
C ILE A 105 17.17 11.56 9.73
N GLY A 106 17.35 10.51 10.51
CA GLY A 106 17.28 10.55 11.97
C GLY A 106 16.13 9.70 12.53
N ASP A 107 16.16 9.52 13.83
CA ASP A 107 15.11 8.83 14.58
C ASP A 107 13.89 9.76 14.63
N CYS A 108 12.97 9.53 13.71
CA CYS A 108 11.82 10.40 13.50
C CYS A 108 10.63 9.66 12.88
N ILE A 109 9.48 10.30 12.96
CA ILE A 109 8.27 9.94 12.23
C ILE A 109 8.00 11.03 11.20
N CYS A 110 7.82 10.64 9.95
CA CYS A 110 7.49 11.50 8.83
C CYS A 110 6.13 11.11 8.27
N ILE A 111 5.22 12.06 8.05
CA ILE A 111 3.87 11.77 7.55
C ILE A 111 3.59 12.68 6.37
N ARG A 112 3.17 12.10 5.24
CA ARG A 112 2.66 12.86 4.09
C ARG A 112 1.36 12.27 3.57
N GLN A 113 0.59 13.11 2.87
CA GLN A 113 -0.57 12.68 2.10
C GLN A 113 -0.24 12.64 0.60
N GLU A 114 -0.72 11.61 -0.09
CA GLU A 114 -0.50 11.37 -1.52
C GLU A 114 -1.85 11.04 -2.18
N GLY A 115 -2.27 11.81 -3.19
CA GLY A 115 -3.56 11.63 -3.85
C GLY A 115 -4.80 11.93 -2.99
N CYS A 116 -4.63 12.39 -1.75
CA CYS A 116 -5.68 12.83 -0.84
C CYS A 116 -5.31 14.15 -0.15
N GLN A 117 -6.30 14.83 0.45
CA GLN A 117 -6.13 16.13 1.10
C GLN A 117 -7.02 16.28 2.33
N GLY A 118 -6.64 17.22 3.20
CA GLY A 118 -7.45 17.65 4.34
C GLY A 118 -7.34 16.77 5.58
N PHE A 119 -6.47 15.77 5.59
CA PHE A 119 -6.22 14.96 6.79
C PHE A 119 -5.31 15.68 7.77
N GLN A 120 -5.46 15.30 9.04
CA GLN A 120 -4.61 15.77 10.13
C GLN A 120 -3.95 14.59 10.83
N ALA A 121 -2.71 14.80 11.29
CA ALA A 121 -1.96 13.84 12.07
C ALA A 121 -1.87 14.26 13.53
N PHE A 122 -1.92 13.27 14.40
CA PHE A 122 -1.51 13.34 15.79
C PHE A 122 -0.41 12.29 15.96
N VAL A 123 0.75 12.69 16.47
CA VAL A 123 1.81 11.75 16.86
C VAL A 123 1.98 11.91 18.35
N SER A 124 1.76 10.81 19.07
CA SER A 124 1.86 10.84 20.52
C SER A 124 3.25 11.24 20.98
N LYS A 125 3.32 11.41 22.30
CA LYS A 125 4.50 11.79 23.03
C LYS A 125 4.62 10.90 24.27
N ILE A 126 4.41 9.59 24.10
CA ILE A 126 4.24 8.64 25.20
C ILE A 126 5.51 8.60 26.06
N GLU A 127 6.68 8.62 25.42
CA GLU A 127 7.96 8.47 26.12
C GLU A 127 8.98 9.59 25.83
N SER A 128 8.53 10.69 25.22
CA SER A 128 9.36 11.86 24.90
C SER A 128 8.88 13.13 25.63
N SER A 129 9.77 14.10 25.85
CA SER A 129 9.42 15.44 26.38
C SER A 129 9.39 16.51 25.28
N GLU A 130 9.60 16.12 24.02
CA GLU A 130 9.66 17.01 22.85
C GLU A 130 8.38 16.97 21.99
N GLY A 131 7.95 18.13 21.45
CA GLY A 131 6.76 18.26 20.60
C GLY A 131 5.43 18.52 21.34
N ASN A 132 4.34 18.59 20.57
CA ASN A 132 2.99 19.03 21.00
C ASN A 132 1.95 17.93 20.70
N ASP A 133 1.04 17.67 21.64
CA ASP A 133 -0.09 16.73 21.53
C ASP A 133 -1.28 17.31 20.72
N GLY A 134 -0.97 18.09 19.69
CA GLY A 134 -1.91 18.74 18.80
C GLY A 134 -2.24 17.90 17.57
N TRP A 135 -3.29 18.32 16.86
CA TRP A 135 -3.58 17.82 15.51
C TRP A 135 -2.99 18.79 14.50
N PHE A 136 -2.13 18.27 13.62
CA PHE A 136 -1.41 19.06 12.62
C PHE A 136 -1.89 18.71 11.21
N PRO A 137 -2.02 19.69 10.30
CA PRO A 137 -2.25 19.39 8.88
C PRO A 137 -1.15 18.51 8.31
N ILE A 138 -1.51 17.50 7.52
CA ILE A 138 -0.52 16.64 6.86
C ILE A 138 -0.07 17.30 5.55
N ALA A 139 1.24 17.46 5.36
CA ALA A 139 1.79 18.01 4.13
C ALA A 139 1.77 17.00 2.97
N THR A 140 1.91 17.47 1.73
CA THR A 140 2.04 16.62 0.54
C THR A 140 3.46 16.09 0.32
N GLN A 141 4.43 16.58 1.09
CA GLN A 141 5.84 16.21 1.03
C GLN A 141 6.38 15.92 2.44
N PHE A 142 7.37 15.04 2.52
CA PHE A 142 8.13 14.87 3.77
C PHE A 142 9.01 16.10 4.03
N GLY A 143 9.19 16.49 5.29
CA GLY A 143 10.11 17.55 5.70
C GLY A 143 9.52 18.94 5.94
N GLY A 144 8.20 19.13 5.77
CA GLY A 144 7.52 20.31 6.32
C GLY A 144 7.52 20.26 7.86
N ALA A 145 7.44 21.43 8.52
CA ALA A 145 7.39 21.52 9.98
C ALA A 145 6.22 20.70 10.59
N ASP A 146 5.13 20.55 9.84
CA ASP A 146 3.94 19.78 10.22
C ASP A 146 3.95 18.32 9.71
N ALA A 147 5.05 17.88 9.10
CA ALA A 147 5.18 16.55 8.50
C ALA A 147 6.28 15.70 9.13
N HIS A 148 6.94 16.21 10.19
CA HIS A 148 8.12 15.62 10.80
C HIS A 148 8.09 15.75 12.33
N TRP A 149 8.28 14.62 13.01
CA TRP A 149 8.34 14.54 14.47
C TRP A 149 9.62 13.83 14.89
N ASN A 150 10.52 14.56 15.55
CA ASN A 150 11.67 13.99 16.24
C ASN A 150 11.15 13.11 17.39
N ARG A 151 11.26 11.80 17.22
CA ARG A 151 10.75 10.77 18.12
C ARG A 151 11.73 9.61 18.07
N ASN A 152 12.11 9.09 19.22
CA ASN A 152 13.13 8.04 19.32
C ASN A 152 12.65 6.82 20.14
N LYS A 153 11.34 6.70 20.35
CA LYS A 153 10.70 5.65 21.15
C LYS A 153 9.32 5.32 20.58
N TYR A 154 8.64 4.33 21.16
CA TYR A 154 7.30 3.93 20.72
C TYR A 154 6.31 5.10 20.78
N GLU A 155 5.64 5.34 19.66
CA GLU A 155 4.58 6.34 19.54
C GLU A 155 3.37 5.77 18.79
N VAL A 156 2.22 6.39 19.00
CA VAL A 156 1.00 6.22 18.24
C VAL A 156 0.89 7.37 17.25
N ALA A 157 0.94 7.04 15.96
CA ALA A 157 0.59 7.97 14.89
C ALA A 157 -0.88 7.75 14.49
N VAL A 158 -1.70 8.79 14.61
CA VAL A 158 -3.12 8.78 14.28
C VAL A 158 -3.40 9.77 13.16
N ILE A 159 -4.09 9.30 12.12
CA ILE A 159 -4.59 10.10 11.02
C ILE A 159 -6.09 10.28 11.21
N ARG A 160 -6.59 11.50 11.04
CA ARG A 160 -8.03 11.79 11.08
C ARG A 160 -8.51 12.52 9.84
N ASN A 161 -9.79 12.31 9.54
CA ASN A 161 -10.57 13.20 8.70
C ASN A 161 -11.30 14.22 9.59
N PRO A 162 -10.96 15.52 9.55
CA PRO A 162 -11.61 16.52 10.40
C PRO A 162 -13.08 16.77 10.03
N SER A 163 -13.52 16.47 8.80
CA SER A 163 -14.91 16.69 8.38
C SER A 163 -15.86 15.59 8.84
N THR A 164 -15.35 14.35 9.00
CA THR A 164 -16.16 13.20 9.44
C THR A 164 -15.86 12.77 10.88
N GLY A 165 -14.71 13.18 11.42
CA GLY A 165 -14.23 12.73 12.73
C GLY A 165 -13.60 11.34 12.74
N GLU A 166 -13.62 10.62 11.61
CA GLU A 166 -13.04 9.27 11.49
C GLU A 166 -11.52 9.28 11.69
N ARG A 167 -11.01 8.21 12.31
CA ARG A 167 -9.59 8.07 12.67
C ARG A 167 -9.06 6.68 12.39
N ARG A 168 -7.77 6.61 12.06
CA ARG A 168 -7.00 5.37 11.94
C ARG A 168 -5.61 5.59 12.53
N GLY A 169 -5.15 4.63 13.32
CA GLY A 169 -3.87 4.72 14.03
C GLY A 169 -2.92 3.59 13.67
N ARG A 170 -1.63 3.83 13.91
CA ARG A 170 -0.54 2.85 13.87
C ARG A 170 0.36 3.05 15.08
N TYR A 171 0.77 1.97 15.72
CA TYR A 171 1.89 1.96 16.65
C TYR A 171 3.18 1.90 15.84
N VAL A 172 4.14 2.78 16.13
CA VAL A 172 5.41 2.89 15.41
C VAL A 172 6.58 3.07 16.37
N ASN A 173 7.75 2.50 16.03
CA ASN A 173 8.99 2.69 16.75
C ASN A 173 10.10 3.24 15.81
N PRO A 174 10.40 4.54 15.90
CA PRO A 174 11.48 5.22 15.19
C PRO A 174 12.86 5.11 15.88
N GLU A 175 13.00 4.38 16.99
CA GLU A 175 14.32 4.13 17.58
C GLU A 175 15.25 3.47 16.55
N GLY A 176 16.37 4.11 16.23
CA GLY A 176 17.32 3.67 15.21
C GLY A 176 16.76 3.65 13.78
N ALA A 177 15.69 4.39 13.48
CA ALA A 177 15.10 4.43 12.15
C ALA A 177 14.30 5.70 11.84
N SER A 178 14.20 6.05 10.55
CA SER A 178 13.18 6.97 10.07
C SER A 178 11.93 6.19 9.69
N VAL A 179 10.79 6.53 10.28
CA VAL A 179 9.49 5.91 9.98
C VAL A 179 8.67 6.86 9.12
N TYR A 180 8.29 6.42 7.93
CA TYR A 180 7.49 7.19 6.98
C TYR A 180 6.08 6.62 6.88
N LEU A 181 5.07 7.47 7.06
CA LEU A 181 3.68 7.18 6.79
C LEU A 181 3.25 7.89 5.51
N ILE A 182 2.78 7.14 4.53
CA ILE A 182 2.18 7.67 3.30
C ILE A 182 0.69 7.43 3.37
N VAL A 183 -0.08 8.51 3.49
CA VAL A 183 -1.54 8.48 3.62
C VAL A 183 -2.16 8.68 2.24
N ARG A 184 -2.92 7.69 1.76
CA ARG A 184 -3.71 7.78 0.51
C ARG A 184 -5.21 7.76 0.78
N SER A 185 -5.61 7.14 1.88
CA SER A 185 -6.92 7.26 2.51
C SER A 185 -6.79 6.84 3.98
N LEU A 186 -7.85 6.93 4.79
CA LEU A 186 -7.81 6.38 6.14
C LEU A 186 -7.57 4.87 6.15
N ASP A 187 -8.15 4.14 5.20
CA ASP A 187 -7.98 2.69 5.09
C ASP A 187 -6.71 2.29 4.31
N ASN A 188 -5.99 3.25 3.70
CA ASN A 188 -4.74 3.04 3.00
C ASN A 188 -3.64 3.98 3.56
N ILE A 189 -3.03 3.52 4.65
CA ILE A 189 -1.87 4.14 5.30
C ILE A 189 -0.72 3.15 5.22
N GLU A 190 0.27 3.50 4.40
CA GLU A 190 1.49 2.74 4.23
C GLU A 190 2.53 3.16 5.28
N VAL A 191 3.23 2.20 5.87
CA VAL A 191 4.31 2.44 6.84
C VAL A 191 5.62 1.87 6.29
N ILE A 192 6.62 2.73 6.11
CA ILE A 192 7.97 2.35 5.69
C ILE A 192 8.93 2.67 6.84
N ARG A 193 9.73 1.69 7.27
CA ARG A 193 10.80 1.89 8.25
C ARG A 193 12.16 1.80 7.57
N VAL A 194 12.97 2.84 7.70
CA VAL A 194 14.32 2.92 7.15
C VAL A 194 15.31 2.93 8.31
N ALA A 195 16.03 1.83 8.51
CA ALA A 195 16.99 1.69 9.60
C ALA A 195 18.21 2.59 9.41
N LYS A 196 18.78 3.04 10.53
CA LYS A 196 20.12 3.63 10.57
C LYS A 196 21.15 2.61 10.08
N HIS A 197 21.97 3.01 9.11
CA HIS A 197 23.10 2.23 8.61
C HIS A 197 24.26 2.21 9.60
#